data_AF-A0A090RVR5-F1
#
_entry.id   AF-A0A090RVR5-F1
#
_cell.length_a   1.000
_cell.length_b   1.000
_cell.length_c   1.000
_cell.angle_alpha   90.00
_cell.angle_beta   90.00
_cell.angle_gamma   90.00
#
_symmetry.space_group_name_H-M   'P 1'
#
loop_
_entity.id
_entity.type
_entity.pdbx_description
1 polymer ?
#
loop_
_entity_poly.entity_id
_entity_poly.type
_entity_poly.pdbx_seq_one_letter_code
_entity_poly.pdbx_strand_id
1 'polypeptide(L)'
;MTQQIIYINSWESLENLLISDEKFPLLTLKTDLFTSPLGKDFLTKGNHLTEKCSEFINQSFDHILLSKQALSISDFLDDLSRIPFKEDIHIVILLDLSQSANLDVKFAIEQATNNFLNITFLLMDINEKHNTAEHKANLRGNSIFLGELKTLKKQCFLKVSLYQNANTRIENKLFVLTTDGNYQQRNVLPVLVSSLAASSEFLQTHGFQSFENFNFPNAIIESNNASVVVLPCRGFGDIGRVAETILESKNLYGESIHFVVKELTPCIRYNDFHMLITAGAQGIVEHNKNEAALYDQVRLASLTKMEASFLSMQNLLEQFESPVSESGFINYSDFKSITLDAIELCKNTQIEYALVELIPYSSVPLNEVVSYSKMKRKGDIACQIDGRILIFFSSLRRYEIQQALLNVFAVAPSELFIDEIQRTTAETIIDRLSNLQAIDYLDKSETDILEPDTAIPMSRYAKPVIWDDV
;
A
#
# COMPACT_ATOMS: atom_id res chain seq x y z
N MET A 1 13.99 22.34 -19.89
CA MET A 1 12.94 23.26 -19.43
C MET A 1 12.47 22.76 -18.08
N THR A 2 13.09 23.26 -17.01
CA THR A 2 12.79 22.82 -15.64
C THR A 2 11.91 23.87 -14.97
N GLN A 3 10.66 23.52 -14.66
CA GLN A 3 9.74 24.38 -13.92
C GLN A 3 9.56 23.84 -12.52
N GLN A 4 9.74 24.66 -11.50
CA GLN A 4 9.67 24.24 -10.10
C GLN A 4 8.75 25.19 -9.33
N ILE A 5 7.88 24.68 -8.47
CA ILE A 5 7.12 25.47 -7.49
C ILE A 5 7.40 24.86 -6.12
N ILE A 6 7.81 25.69 -5.16
CA ILE A 6 8.07 25.28 -3.79
C ILE A 6 7.23 26.14 -2.86
N TYR A 7 6.30 25.52 -2.15
CA TYR A 7 5.59 26.20 -1.06
C TYR A 7 6.46 26.22 0.18
N ILE A 8 6.48 27.32 0.91
CA ILE A 8 7.31 27.51 2.09
C ILE A 8 6.40 27.95 3.23
N ASN A 9 6.28 27.09 4.25
CA ASN A 9 5.36 27.35 5.35
C ASN A 9 5.95 28.13 6.54
N SER A 10 7.26 28.41 6.51
CA SER A 10 7.95 29.12 7.58
C SER A 10 9.21 29.82 7.05
N TRP A 11 9.60 30.89 7.73
CA TRP A 11 10.87 31.56 7.46
C TRP A 11 12.08 30.66 7.69
N GLU A 12 12.02 29.78 8.70
CA GLU A 12 13.05 28.76 8.97
C GLU A 12 13.18 27.77 7.80
N SER A 13 12.08 27.41 7.13
CA SER A 13 12.12 26.57 5.92
C SER A 13 12.79 27.26 4.74
N LEU A 14 12.51 28.56 4.53
CA LEU A 14 13.15 29.36 3.50
C LEU A 14 14.65 29.54 3.81
N GLU A 15 14.98 29.82 5.06
CA GLU A 15 16.35 29.96 5.51
C GLU A 15 17.15 28.67 5.30
N ASN A 16 16.59 27.52 5.68
CA ASN A 16 17.23 26.22 5.40
C ASN A 16 17.35 25.96 3.89
N LEU A 17 16.35 26.33 3.09
CA LEU A 17 16.42 26.20 1.63
C LEU A 17 17.58 27.00 1.03
N LEU A 18 17.75 28.23 1.50
CA LEU A 18 18.77 29.15 0.99
C LEU A 18 20.14 28.77 1.57
N ILE A 19 20.32 28.79 2.88
CA ILE A 19 21.64 28.68 3.52
C ILE A 19 22.28 27.30 3.38
N SER A 20 21.49 26.22 3.24
CA SER A 20 22.07 24.89 3.33
C SER A 20 22.98 24.58 2.13
N ASP A 21 24.19 24.11 2.42
CA ASP A 21 25.02 23.33 1.48
C ASP A 21 24.36 21.97 1.11
N GLU A 22 23.12 21.72 1.58
CA GLU A 22 22.39 20.49 1.36
C GLU A 22 21.90 20.41 -0.08
N LYS A 23 22.18 19.28 -0.73
CA LYS A 23 21.52 18.95 -1.99
C LYS A 23 20.07 18.61 -1.69
N PHE A 24 19.14 19.49 -2.06
CA PHE A 24 17.72 19.16 -2.05
C PHE A 24 17.44 18.10 -3.12
N PRO A 25 16.86 16.94 -2.76
CA PRO A 25 16.58 15.89 -3.74
C PRO A 25 15.60 16.39 -4.79
N LEU A 26 15.91 16.13 -6.07
CA LEU A 26 15.11 16.48 -7.26
C LEU A 26 14.98 17.98 -7.55
N LEU A 27 15.44 18.84 -6.64
CA LEU A 27 15.52 20.28 -6.83
C LEU A 27 16.84 20.62 -7.53
N THR A 28 16.81 21.62 -8.41
CA THR A 28 18.02 22.10 -9.08
C THR A 28 18.11 23.58 -8.80
N LEU A 29 19.06 23.98 -7.95
CA LEU A 29 19.33 25.37 -7.59
C LEU A 29 20.64 25.85 -8.23
N LYS A 30 20.92 25.47 -9.48
CA LYS A 30 21.93 26.21 -10.25
C LYS A 30 21.23 27.44 -10.80
N THR A 31 21.43 28.57 -10.15
CA THR A 31 20.55 29.74 -10.30
C THR A 31 21.35 30.95 -10.75
N ASP A 32 21.01 31.48 -11.92
CA ASP A 32 21.65 32.66 -12.50
C ASP A 32 21.01 33.95 -12.00
N LEU A 33 19.71 33.92 -11.64
CA LEU A 33 18.96 35.11 -11.26
C LEU A 33 17.96 34.85 -10.12
N PHE A 34 17.96 35.72 -9.10
CA PHE A 34 16.94 35.78 -8.04
C PHE A 34 16.16 37.10 -8.07
N THR A 35 14.82 37.03 -7.97
CA THR A 35 13.96 38.22 -7.99
C THR A 35 12.66 38.03 -7.19
N SER A 36 12.01 39.15 -6.83
CA SER A 36 10.75 39.18 -6.09
C SER A 36 10.03 40.52 -6.27
N PRO A 37 8.68 40.55 -6.38
CA PRO A 37 7.90 41.79 -6.39
C PRO A 37 7.92 42.53 -5.05
N LEU A 38 8.35 41.90 -3.95
CA LEU A 38 8.29 42.46 -2.61
C LEU A 38 9.37 43.53 -2.35
N GLY A 39 10.35 43.62 -3.26
CA GLY A 39 11.45 44.58 -3.19
C GLY A 39 12.53 44.24 -2.15
N LYS A 40 13.58 45.06 -2.13
CA LYS A 40 14.78 44.84 -1.31
C LYS A 40 14.50 44.94 0.20
N ASP A 41 13.62 45.86 0.57
CA ASP A 41 13.24 46.08 1.97
C ASP A 41 12.57 44.85 2.59
N PHE A 42 11.87 44.03 1.79
CA PHE A 42 11.22 42.82 2.27
C PHE A 42 12.20 41.79 2.84
N LEU A 43 13.33 41.59 2.16
CA LEU A 43 14.36 40.65 2.60
C LEU A 43 15.25 41.21 3.71
N THR A 44 15.30 42.54 3.90
CA THR A 44 16.31 43.20 4.73
C THR A 44 15.77 43.91 5.98
N LYS A 45 14.51 44.33 6.00
CA LYS A 45 13.93 45.10 7.12
C LYS A 45 13.04 44.30 8.07
N GLY A 46 12.70 43.06 7.74
CA GLY A 46 12.03 42.16 8.66
C GLY A 46 13.06 41.40 9.48
N ASN A 47 12.82 41.19 10.78
CA ASN A 47 13.55 40.21 11.62
C ASN A 47 13.30 38.74 11.16
N HIS A 48 13.08 38.53 9.87
CA HIS A 48 12.55 37.32 9.26
C HIS A 48 13.65 36.48 8.62
N LEU A 49 14.68 37.12 8.08
CA LEU A 49 15.88 36.47 7.57
C LEU A 49 17.08 36.90 8.41
N THR A 50 17.94 35.95 8.78
CA THR A 50 19.17 36.25 9.49
C THR A 50 20.15 37.01 8.61
N GLU A 51 21.09 37.73 9.22
CA GLU A 51 22.18 38.42 8.52
C GLU A 51 22.96 37.45 7.61
N LYS A 52 23.16 36.20 8.08
CA LYS A 52 23.74 35.09 7.31
C LYS A 52 22.97 34.77 6.02
N CYS A 53 21.65 34.81 6.05
CA CYS A 53 20.83 34.54 4.87
C CYS A 53 20.95 35.67 3.84
N SER A 54 20.99 36.93 4.30
CA SER A 54 21.22 38.08 3.41
C SER A 54 22.60 38.02 2.75
N GLU A 55 23.65 37.65 3.50
CA GLU A 55 24.99 37.44 2.95
C GLU A 55 25.00 36.27 1.95
N PHE A 56 24.34 35.16 2.26
CA PHE A 56 24.27 33.99 1.38
C PHE A 56 23.57 34.29 0.06
N ILE A 57 22.42 34.98 0.09
CA ILE A 57 21.72 35.38 -1.15
C ILE A 57 22.69 36.20 -2.01
N ASN A 58 23.40 37.17 -1.43
CA ASN A 58 24.38 37.98 -2.19
C ASN A 58 25.58 37.18 -2.73
N GLN A 59 25.91 36.03 -2.16
CA GLN A 59 27.01 35.17 -2.60
C GLN A 59 26.59 34.08 -3.59
N SER A 60 25.33 33.66 -3.55
CA SER A 60 24.85 32.43 -4.23
C SER A 60 24.09 32.68 -5.53
N PHE A 61 23.79 33.95 -5.84
CA PHE A 61 23.15 34.34 -7.08
C PHE A 61 24.06 35.27 -7.87
N ASP A 62 24.36 34.91 -9.13
CA ASP A 62 25.17 35.73 -10.03
C ASP A 62 24.52 37.11 -10.26
N HIS A 63 23.18 37.14 -10.30
CA HIS A 63 22.39 38.34 -10.41
C HIS A 63 21.21 38.34 -9.44
N ILE A 64 20.98 39.47 -8.76
CA ILE A 64 19.81 39.70 -7.91
C ILE A 64 19.10 40.95 -8.43
N LEU A 65 17.84 40.82 -8.83
CA LEU A 65 17.00 41.92 -9.29
C LEU A 65 15.86 42.14 -8.30
N LEU A 66 16.05 43.11 -7.40
CA LEU A 66 15.04 43.53 -6.43
C LEU A 66 14.80 45.02 -6.56
N SER A 67 13.53 45.40 -6.72
CA SER A 67 13.10 46.79 -6.69
C SER A 67 13.36 47.43 -5.32
N LYS A 68 13.55 48.75 -5.26
CA LYS A 68 13.75 49.45 -3.96
C LYS A 68 12.52 49.40 -3.06
N GLN A 69 11.33 49.31 -3.65
CA GLN A 69 10.03 49.24 -2.99
C GLN A 69 9.24 48.07 -3.57
N ALA A 70 8.24 47.56 -2.84
CA ALA A 70 7.34 46.54 -3.37
C ALA A 70 6.66 47.06 -4.65
N LEU A 71 6.66 46.23 -5.69
CA LEU A 71 6.03 46.47 -6.97
C LEU A 71 4.66 45.80 -7.01
N SER A 72 3.74 46.36 -7.81
CA SER A 72 2.58 45.58 -8.24
C SER A 72 3.03 44.41 -9.12
N ILE A 73 2.22 43.35 -9.21
CA ILE A 73 2.57 42.20 -10.04
C ILE A 73 2.65 42.57 -11.53
N SER A 74 1.86 43.55 -11.98
CA SER A 74 1.97 44.08 -13.35
C SER A 74 3.34 44.74 -13.58
N ASP A 75 3.78 45.61 -12.67
CA ASP A 75 5.08 46.30 -12.80
C ASP A 75 6.24 45.31 -12.72
N PHE A 76 6.12 44.31 -11.84
CA PHE A 76 7.10 43.23 -11.69
C PHE A 76 7.23 42.39 -12.97
N LEU A 77 6.11 42.04 -13.62
CA LEU A 77 6.12 41.29 -14.87
C LEU A 77 6.69 42.12 -16.03
N ASP A 78 6.37 43.41 -16.08
CA ASP A 78 6.97 44.34 -17.04
C ASP A 78 8.50 44.40 -16.87
N ASP A 79 8.99 44.45 -15.64
CA ASP A 79 10.43 44.41 -15.37
C ASP A 79 11.07 43.06 -15.72
N LEU A 80 10.40 41.94 -15.41
CA LEU A 80 10.85 40.60 -15.82
C LEU A 80 10.94 40.47 -17.35
N SER A 81 10.01 41.07 -18.09
CA SER A 81 9.99 41.00 -19.56
C SER A 81 11.22 41.67 -20.22
N ARG A 82 11.91 42.55 -19.49
CA ARG A 82 13.12 43.25 -19.97
C ARG A 82 14.38 42.40 -19.84
N ILE A 83 14.31 41.26 -19.16
CA ILE A 83 15.43 40.37 -18.97
C ILE A 83 15.67 39.59 -20.28
N PRO A 84 16.88 39.66 -20.86
CA PRO A 84 17.15 39.02 -22.14
C PRO A 84 16.99 37.50 -22.03
N PHE A 85 16.17 36.93 -22.92
CA PHE A 85 15.93 35.49 -22.99
C PHE A 85 17.22 34.76 -23.41
N LYS A 86 17.79 33.99 -22.49
CA LYS A 86 18.83 32.99 -22.79
C LYS A 86 18.32 31.65 -22.28
N GLU A 87 18.45 30.61 -23.11
CA GLU A 87 17.91 29.27 -22.83
C GLU A 87 18.51 28.62 -21.57
N ASP A 88 19.69 29.09 -21.16
CA ASP A 88 20.46 28.54 -20.05
C ASP A 88 20.20 29.23 -18.70
N ILE A 89 19.48 30.36 -18.67
CA ILE A 89 19.24 31.09 -17.41
C ILE A 89 18.17 30.40 -16.59
N HIS A 90 18.50 30.03 -15.35
CA HIS A 90 17.54 29.58 -14.34
C HIS A 90 17.17 30.74 -13.41
N ILE A 91 15.91 31.15 -13.45
CA ILE A 91 15.36 32.22 -12.62
C ILE A 91 14.64 31.66 -11.39
N VAL A 92 14.88 32.27 -10.23
CA VAL A 92 14.13 32.03 -8.99
C VAL A 92 13.27 33.24 -8.68
N ILE A 93 11.96 33.03 -8.51
CA ILE A 93 10.99 34.06 -8.17
C ILE A 93 10.39 33.76 -6.79
N LEU A 94 10.57 34.65 -5.82
CA LEU A 94 9.93 34.56 -4.51
C LEU A 94 8.63 35.38 -4.48
N LEU A 95 7.50 34.74 -4.21
CA LEU A 95 6.18 35.36 -4.05
C LEU A 95 5.66 35.11 -2.63
N ASP A 96 5.17 36.14 -1.96
CA ASP A 96 4.50 36.02 -0.66
C ASP A 96 2.98 36.00 -0.89
N LEU A 97 2.36 34.86 -0.53
CA LEU A 97 0.93 34.62 -0.70
C LEU A 97 0.09 35.45 0.28
N SER A 98 0.67 35.94 1.38
CA SER A 98 -0.04 36.81 2.33
C SER A 98 -0.16 38.25 1.83
N GLN A 99 0.71 38.67 0.90
CA GLN A 99 0.75 40.02 0.34
C GLN A 99 0.22 40.09 -1.09
N SER A 100 -0.09 38.93 -1.70
CA SER A 100 -0.49 38.82 -3.10
C SER A 100 -1.89 38.21 -3.21
N ALA A 101 -2.76 38.75 -4.06
CA ALA A 101 -4.03 38.08 -4.33
C ALA A 101 -3.80 36.75 -5.09
N ASN A 102 -4.66 35.74 -4.90
CA ASN A 102 -4.48 34.43 -5.54
C ASN A 102 -4.52 34.52 -7.09
N LEU A 103 -5.40 35.36 -7.65
CA LEU A 103 -5.48 35.64 -9.09
C LEU A 103 -4.17 36.18 -9.67
N ASP A 104 -3.53 37.03 -8.89
CA ASP A 104 -2.31 37.75 -9.19
C ASP A 104 -1.09 36.80 -9.21
N VAL A 105 -1.01 35.88 -8.24
CA VAL A 105 0.00 34.82 -8.19
C VAL A 105 -0.14 33.87 -9.37
N LYS A 106 -1.37 33.45 -9.68
CA LYS A 106 -1.66 32.60 -10.83
C LYS A 106 -1.21 33.25 -12.14
N PHE A 107 -1.55 34.53 -12.32
CA PHE A 107 -1.15 35.30 -13.49
C PHE A 107 0.38 35.40 -13.60
N ALA A 108 1.08 35.67 -12.48
CA ALA A 108 2.53 35.71 -12.45
C ALA A 108 3.17 34.38 -12.86
N ILE A 109 2.66 33.25 -12.35
CA ILE A 109 3.14 31.91 -12.70
C ILE A 109 2.94 31.64 -14.20
N GLU A 110 1.75 31.91 -14.72
CA GLU A 110 1.43 31.66 -16.13
C GLU A 110 2.29 32.52 -17.08
N GLN A 111 2.47 33.80 -16.77
CA GLN A 111 3.28 34.70 -17.61
C GLN A 111 4.76 34.34 -17.57
N ALA A 112 5.32 34.08 -16.37
CA ALA A 112 6.74 33.77 -16.25
C ALA A 112 7.09 32.38 -16.81
N THR A 113 6.18 31.40 -16.75
CA THR A 113 6.38 30.09 -17.40
C THR A 113 6.31 30.13 -18.93
N ASN A 114 5.62 31.13 -19.51
CA ASN A 114 5.66 31.38 -20.96
C ASN A 114 6.98 32.04 -21.39
N ASN A 115 7.55 32.88 -20.52
CA ASN A 115 8.72 33.70 -20.84
C ASN A 115 10.05 33.06 -20.44
N PHE A 116 10.07 31.99 -19.63
CA PHE A 116 11.32 31.38 -19.15
C PHE A 116 11.26 29.85 -19.17
N LEU A 117 12.34 29.23 -19.65
CA LEU A 117 12.45 27.78 -19.77
C LEU A 117 12.82 27.08 -18.46
N ASN A 118 13.68 27.72 -17.66
CA ASN A 118 14.14 27.19 -16.37
C ASN A 118 13.75 28.18 -15.27
N ILE A 119 12.76 27.81 -14.46
CA ILE A 119 12.16 28.71 -13.48
C ILE A 119 11.79 27.97 -12.20
N THR A 120 12.08 28.58 -11.06
CA THR A 120 11.65 28.11 -9.73
C THR A 120 10.86 29.19 -9.03
N PHE A 121 9.60 28.92 -8.73
CA PHE A 121 8.78 29.75 -7.85
C PHE A 121 8.93 29.28 -6.41
N LEU A 122 9.27 30.20 -5.52
CA LEU A 122 9.19 30.03 -4.09
C LEU A 122 7.94 30.77 -3.62
N LEU A 123 6.91 30.03 -3.21
CA LEU A 123 5.65 30.57 -2.73
C LEU A 123 5.64 30.52 -1.20
N MET A 124 5.69 31.68 -0.54
CA MET A 124 5.71 31.75 0.91
C MET A 124 4.30 31.94 1.46
N ASP A 125 3.90 31.05 2.37
CA ASP A 125 2.59 31.08 3.05
C ASP A 125 2.76 30.65 4.51
N ILE A 126 2.88 31.65 5.39
CA ILE A 126 3.13 31.44 6.82
C ILE A 126 1.81 31.24 7.60
N ASN A 127 0.68 31.63 7.01
CA ASN A 127 -0.56 31.84 7.76
C ASN A 127 -1.69 30.86 7.39
N GLU A 128 -1.64 30.18 6.24
CA GLU A 128 -2.74 29.30 5.80
C GLU A 128 -2.29 27.94 5.21
N LYS A 129 -3.27 27.05 4.98
CA LYS A 129 -3.08 25.81 4.23
C LYS A 129 -3.40 26.07 2.76
N HIS A 130 -2.39 26.39 1.96
CA HIS A 130 -2.56 26.50 0.51
C HIS A 130 -2.86 25.12 -0.14
N ASN A 131 -3.77 25.10 -1.11
CA ASN A 131 -4.01 23.92 -1.95
C ASN A 131 -3.01 23.86 -3.10
N THR A 132 -2.03 22.95 -3.04
CA THR A 132 -1.00 22.82 -4.08
C THR A 132 -1.54 22.36 -5.44
N ALA A 133 -2.78 21.85 -5.49
CA ALA A 133 -3.40 21.38 -6.73
C ALA A 133 -3.81 22.52 -7.68
N GLU A 134 -4.04 23.74 -7.17
CA GLU A 134 -4.56 24.86 -7.97
C GLU A 134 -3.53 25.39 -8.98
N HIS A 135 -2.24 25.37 -8.62
CA HIS A 135 -1.17 25.90 -9.47
C HIS A 135 -0.59 24.85 -10.42
N LYS A 136 -0.87 23.56 -10.18
CA LYS A 136 -0.44 22.44 -11.03
C LYS A 136 -0.92 22.57 -12.48
N ALA A 137 -2.14 23.09 -12.67
CA ALA A 137 -2.74 23.23 -14.00
C ALA A 137 -2.07 24.31 -14.87
N ASN A 138 -1.33 25.23 -14.26
CA ASN A 138 -0.75 26.39 -14.96
C ASN A 138 0.72 26.14 -15.33
N LEU A 139 1.33 25.07 -14.81
CA LEU A 139 2.68 24.63 -15.19
C LEU A 139 2.62 23.93 -16.55
N ARG A 140 3.56 24.26 -17.43
CA ARG A 140 3.64 23.74 -18.81
C ARG A 140 5.05 23.28 -19.12
N GLY A 141 5.30 21.98 -19.21
CA GLY A 141 6.61 21.48 -19.62
C GLY A 141 6.84 20.00 -19.37
N ASN A 142 7.95 19.47 -19.88
CA ASN A 142 8.35 18.07 -19.72
C ASN A 142 9.10 17.80 -18.40
N SER A 143 9.69 18.84 -17.79
CA SER A 143 10.37 18.75 -16.50
C SER A 143 9.72 19.71 -15.50
N ILE A 144 8.93 19.15 -14.58
CA ILE A 144 8.12 19.88 -13.60
C ILE A 144 8.46 19.38 -12.20
N PHE A 145 8.61 20.28 -11.24
CA PHE A 145 8.74 19.99 -9.82
C PHE A 145 7.72 20.83 -9.04
N LEU A 146 7.00 20.21 -8.12
CA LEU A 146 6.03 20.82 -7.23
C LEU A 146 6.30 20.26 -5.84
N GLY A 147 6.89 21.08 -4.98
CA GLY A 147 7.30 20.74 -3.63
C GLY A 147 6.65 21.65 -2.58
N GLU A 148 6.63 21.19 -1.35
CA GLU A 148 6.20 21.94 -0.18
C GLU A 148 7.23 21.72 0.92
N LEU A 149 7.92 22.78 1.31
CA LEU A 149 8.83 22.85 2.43
C LEU A 149 8.05 23.14 3.71
N LYS A 150 8.24 22.27 4.70
CA LYS A 150 7.65 22.41 6.01
C LYS A 150 8.68 22.36 7.11
N THR A 151 8.58 23.26 8.08
CA THR A 151 9.23 23.06 9.37
C THR A 151 8.24 22.52 10.39
N LEU A 152 8.60 21.42 11.07
CA LEU A 152 7.88 20.91 12.23
C LEU A 152 8.91 20.54 13.32
N LYS A 153 8.74 21.09 14.53
CA LYS A 153 9.63 20.81 15.69
C LYS A 153 11.14 21.00 15.38
N LYS A 154 11.50 22.09 14.67
CA LYS A 154 12.88 22.41 14.21
C LYS A 154 13.47 21.46 13.18
N GLN A 155 12.65 20.62 12.55
CA GLN A 155 13.05 19.76 11.44
C GLN A 155 12.38 20.25 10.17
N CYS A 156 13.15 20.41 9.10
CA CYS A 156 12.65 20.80 7.79
C CYS A 156 12.33 19.56 6.95
N PHE A 157 11.24 19.60 6.20
CA PHE A 157 10.75 18.51 5.37
C PHE A 157 10.44 19.03 3.98
N LEU A 158 10.82 18.30 2.94
CA LEU A 158 10.42 18.57 1.56
C LEU A 158 9.38 17.54 1.12
N LYS A 159 8.12 17.96 1.00
CA LYS A 159 7.06 17.14 0.42
C LYS A 159 6.97 17.40 -1.07
N VAL A 160 7.43 16.45 -1.88
CA VAL A 160 7.28 16.47 -3.34
C VAL A 160 5.86 16.02 -3.70
N SER A 161 5.03 16.97 -4.09
CA SER A 161 3.66 16.73 -4.57
C SER A 161 3.67 16.14 -5.99
N LEU A 162 4.53 16.66 -6.86
CA LEU A 162 4.79 16.12 -8.20
C LEU A 162 6.24 16.43 -8.59
N TYR A 163 6.93 15.43 -9.09
CA TYR A 163 8.12 15.59 -9.90
C TYR A 163 7.92 14.82 -11.20
N GLN A 164 8.20 15.47 -12.32
CA GLN A 164 8.16 14.88 -13.63
C GLN A 164 9.42 15.33 -14.35
N ASN A 165 10.15 14.41 -14.96
CA ASN A 165 11.26 14.73 -15.84
C ASN A 165 11.39 13.64 -16.90
N ALA A 166 11.03 13.96 -18.14
CA ALA A 166 10.93 12.99 -19.24
C ALA A 166 10.06 11.79 -18.83
N ASN A 167 10.66 10.62 -18.60
CA ASN A 167 9.96 9.37 -18.26
C ASN A 167 9.80 9.16 -16.75
N THR A 168 10.47 9.95 -15.92
CA THR A 168 10.43 9.79 -14.47
C THR A 168 9.29 10.62 -13.89
N ARG A 169 8.37 9.97 -13.17
CA ARG A 169 7.29 10.65 -12.42
C ARG A 169 7.25 10.16 -10.98
N ILE A 170 7.36 11.10 -10.05
CA ILE A 170 7.31 10.86 -8.59
C ILE A 170 6.20 11.74 -8.03
N GLU A 171 5.31 11.18 -7.23
CA GLU A 171 4.24 11.92 -6.58
C GLU A 171 4.17 11.59 -5.09
N ASN A 172 3.73 12.56 -4.29
CA ASN A 172 3.46 12.41 -2.86
C ASN A 172 4.60 11.80 -2.03
N LYS A 173 5.85 12.18 -2.31
CA LYS A 173 7.01 11.76 -1.50
C LYS A 173 7.39 12.81 -0.47
N LEU A 174 7.80 12.37 0.71
CA LEU A 174 8.25 13.24 1.81
C LEU A 174 9.72 12.96 2.09
N PHE A 175 10.54 14.00 2.04
CA PHE A 175 11.96 13.99 2.35
C PHE A 175 12.18 14.76 3.66
N VAL A 176 13.07 14.26 4.50
CA VAL A 176 13.53 14.94 5.71
C VAL A 176 14.84 15.64 5.36
N LEU A 177 14.96 16.92 5.67
CA LEU A 177 16.14 17.74 5.42
C LEU A 177 16.96 17.81 6.71
N THR A 178 18.28 17.68 6.61
CA THR A 178 19.17 17.52 7.77
C THR A 178 20.45 18.30 7.56
N THR A 179 20.75 19.22 8.48
CA THR A 179 21.88 20.16 8.48
C THR A 179 23.26 19.52 8.50
N ASP A 180 23.33 18.24 8.85
CA ASP A 180 24.56 17.50 8.68
C ASP A 180 24.67 17.20 7.19
N GLY A 181 25.58 17.89 6.48
CA GLY A 181 25.95 17.60 5.08
C GLY A 181 26.41 16.15 4.84
N ASN A 182 26.44 15.34 5.89
CA ASN A 182 26.09 13.95 5.77
C ASN A 182 24.63 13.85 5.29
N TYR A 183 24.48 13.72 3.96
CA TYR A 183 23.74 12.57 3.49
C TYR A 183 24.29 11.34 4.23
N GLN A 184 23.87 11.13 5.48
CA GLN A 184 23.41 9.83 5.83
C GLN A 184 22.29 9.63 4.81
N GLN A 185 22.65 9.02 3.67
CA GLN A 185 22.13 7.67 3.49
C GLN A 185 22.06 7.09 4.89
N ARG A 186 20.94 7.28 5.61
CA ARG A 186 20.60 6.40 6.73
C ARG A 186 20.85 5.07 6.08
N ASN A 187 21.96 4.41 6.47
CA ASN A 187 22.49 3.22 5.81
C ASN A 187 21.26 2.50 5.31
N VAL A 188 21.03 2.49 3.99
CA VAL A 188 19.80 1.91 3.46
C VAL A 188 19.85 0.52 4.04
N LEU A 189 18.98 0.26 5.03
CA LEU A 189 19.12 -0.96 5.82
C LEU A 189 19.18 -2.06 4.79
N PRO A 190 20.17 -2.96 4.84
CA PRO A 190 20.26 -4.02 3.85
C PRO A 190 18.88 -4.65 3.71
N VAL A 191 18.32 -4.51 2.51
CA VAL A 191 17.01 -5.05 2.18
C VAL A 191 17.26 -6.36 1.46
N LEU A 192 16.89 -7.43 2.13
CA LEU A 192 16.91 -8.78 1.61
C LEU A 192 15.49 -9.06 1.12
N VAL A 193 15.31 -9.38 -0.16
CA VAL A 193 14.00 -9.66 -0.74
C VAL A 193 14.02 -11.04 -1.36
N SER A 194 13.02 -11.86 -1.07
CA SER A 194 12.92 -13.14 -1.76
C SER A 194 12.73 -12.92 -3.26
N SER A 195 13.42 -13.70 -4.10
CA SER A 195 13.25 -13.69 -5.55
C SER A 195 11.81 -14.00 -6.00
N LEU A 196 11.01 -14.63 -5.13
CA LEU A 196 9.58 -14.87 -5.37
C LEU A 196 8.69 -13.67 -5.03
N ALA A 197 9.18 -12.72 -4.22
CA ALA A 197 8.39 -11.60 -3.72
C ALA A 197 8.39 -10.39 -4.67
N ALA A 198 9.39 -10.26 -5.55
CA ALA A 198 9.51 -9.15 -6.49
C ALA A 198 10.30 -9.54 -7.74
N SER A 199 10.10 -8.79 -8.82
CA SER A 199 10.79 -8.97 -10.10
C SER A 199 12.28 -8.62 -10.00
N SER A 200 13.10 -9.23 -10.85
CA SER A 200 14.53 -8.93 -10.92
C SER A 200 14.81 -7.47 -11.29
N GLU A 201 13.96 -6.85 -12.12
CA GLU A 201 14.06 -5.43 -12.47
C GLU A 201 13.85 -4.54 -11.25
N PHE A 202 12.83 -4.83 -10.43
CA PHE A 202 12.57 -4.11 -9.18
C PHE A 202 13.75 -4.20 -8.21
N LEU A 203 14.30 -5.40 -8.03
CA LEU A 203 15.44 -5.63 -7.14
C LEU A 203 16.68 -4.85 -7.58
N GLN A 204 17.01 -4.89 -8.88
CA GLN A 204 18.15 -4.16 -9.44
C GLN A 204 17.96 -2.64 -9.33
N THR A 205 16.76 -2.15 -9.65
CA THR A 205 16.43 -0.72 -9.62
C THR A 205 16.62 -0.11 -8.23
N HIS A 206 16.29 -0.87 -7.18
CA HIS A 206 16.36 -0.40 -5.80
C HIS A 206 17.61 -0.88 -5.04
N GLY A 207 18.49 -1.64 -5.69
CA GLY A 207 19.71 -2.18 -5.07
C GLY A 207 19.43 -3.19 -3.95
N PHE A 208 18.31 -3.90 -4.02
CA PHE A 208 17.93 -4.91 -3.02
C PHE A 208 18.63 -6.23 -3.32
N GLN A 209 19.02 -6.94 -2.26
CA GLN A 209 19.67 -8.24 -2.41
C GLN A 209 18.62 -9.35 -2.44
N SER A 210 18.72 -10.23 -3.42
CA SER A 210 17.82 -11.37 -3.55
C SER A 210 18.27 -12.56 -2.71
N PHE A 211 17.31 -13.31 -2.16
CA PHE A 211 17.55 -14.65 -1.66
C PHE A 211 16.47 -15.62 -2.16
N GLU A 212 16.76 -16.91 -2.07
CA GLU A 212 15.86 -17.97 -2.50
C GLU A 212 15.13 -18.59 -1.31
N ASN A 213 13.83 -18.90 -1.50
CA ASN A 213 12.97 -19.50 -0.47
C ASN A 213 12.97 -18.70 0.85
N PHE A 214 13.39 -19.33 1.95
CA PHE A 214 13.49 -18.75 3.30
C PHE A 214 14.95 -18.66 3.79
N ASN A 215 15.92 -18.88 2.90
CA ASN A 215 17.35 -18.91 3.26
C ASN A 215 17.99 -17.56 2.97
N PHE A 216 17.66 -16.55 3.79
CA PHE A 216 18.29 -15.24 3.70
C PHE A 216 19.65 -15.23 4.41
N PRO A 217 20.63 -14.46 3.92
CA PRO A 217 22.01 -14.51 4.42
C PRO A 217 22.15 -13.88 5.82
N ASN A 218 22.12 -14.72 6.86
CA ASN A 218 22.31 -14.33 8.27
C ASN A 218 23.56 -13.49 8.52
N ALA A 219 24.66 -13.76 7.80
CA ALA A 219 25.89 -12.98 7.92
C ALA A 219 25.68 -11.48 7.64
N ILE A 220 24.73 -11.12 6.78
CA ILE A 220 24.40 -9.72 6.46
C ILE A 220 23.59 -9.10 7.60
N ILE A 221 22.75 -9.87 8.26
CA ILE A 221 22.00 -9.41 9.44
C ILE A 221 22.98 -9.20 10.61
N GLU A 222 23.91 -10.12 10.83
CA GLU A 222 24.92 -10.06 11.90
C GLU A 222 25.93 -8.92 11.71
N SER A 223 26.27 -8.57 10.47
CA SER A 223 27.23 -7.51 10.16
C SER A 223 26.62 -6.10 10.17
N ASN A 224 25.29 -5.96 10.34
CA ASN A 224 24.59 -4.68 10.22
C ASN A 224 23.76 -4.37 11.48
N ASN A 225 23.58 -3.07 11.76
CA ASN A 225 22.81 -2.62 12.93
C ASN A 225 21.31 -2.91 12.81
N ALA A 226 20.76 -2.90 11.59
CA ALA A 226 19.41 -3.35 11.31
C ALA A 226 19.27 -3.80 9.83
N SER A 227 18.32 -4.68 9.54
CA SER A 227 18.06 -5.20 8.18
C SER A 227 16.55 -5.35 7.93
N VAL A 228 16.12 -5.22 6.68
CA VAL A 228 14.72 -5.52 6.28
C VAL A 228 14.70 -6.79 5.44
N VAL A 229 13.87 -7.74 5.80
CA VAL A 229 13.68 -9.01 5.08
C VAL A 229 12.25 -9.08 4.54
N VAL A 230 12.12 -9.30 3.24
CA VAL A 230 10.84 -9.52 2.58
C VAL A 230 10.64 -11.01 2.31
N LEU A 231 9.75 -11.64 3.07
CA LEU A 231 9.41 -13.06 2.93
C LEU A 231 8.21 -13.24 1.98
N PRO A 232 8.22 -14.25 1.10
CA PRO A 232 7.06 -14.58 0.26
C PRO A 232 6.09 -15.47 1.03
N CYS A 233 4.79 -15.30 0.80
CA CYS A 233 3.74 -16.22 1.24
C CYS A 233 2.98 -16.73 0.02
N ARG A 234 3.21 -18.00 -0.37
CA ARG A 234 2.70 -18.56 -1.64
C ARG A 234 1.30 -19.17 -1.52
N GLY A 235 0.79 -19.34 -0.31
CA GLY A 235 -0.47 -20.01 -0.05
C GLY A 235 -0.63 -20.42 1.40
N PHE A 236 -1.76 -21.07 1.72
CA PHE A 236 -2.13 -21.45 3.09
C PHE A 236 -1.07 -22.28 3.83
N GLY A 237 -0.36 -23.17 3.11
CA GLY A 237 0.67 -24.02 3.71
C GLY A 237 1.95 -23.28 4.12
N ASP A 238 2.20 -22.08 3.58
CA ASP A 238 3.40 -21.31 3.90
C ASP A 238 3.26 -20.47 5.16
N ILE A 239 2.02 -20.16 5.59
CA ILE A 239 1.75 -19.17 6.65
C ILE A 239 2.45 -19.56 7.96
N GLY A 240 2.31 -20.82 8.40
CA GLY A 240 2.96 -21.31 9.62
C GLY A 240 4.49 -21.22 9.54
N ARG A 241 5.07 -21.59 8.39
CA ARG A 241 6.52 -21.52 8.16
C ARG A 241 7.04 -20.07 8.14
N VAL A 242 6.28 -19.15 7.54
CA VAL A 242 6.60 -17.71 7.56
C VAL A 242 6.58 -17.20 9.00
N ALA A 243 5.56 -17.53 9.78
CA ALA A 243 5.44 -17.13 11.18
C ALA A 243 6.60 -17.68 12.03
N GLU A 244 6.94 -18.96 11.89
CA GLU A 244 8.07 -19.60 12.57
C GLU A 244 9.39 -18.91 12.23
N THR A 245 9.66 -18.68 10.93
CA THR A 245 10.87 -18.00 10.47
C THR A 245 11.01 -16.61 11.07
N ILE A 246 9.91 -15.85 11.11
CA ILE A 246 9.88 -14.49 11.69
C ILE A 246 10.16 -14.57 13.19
N LEU A 247 9.46 -15.46 13.90
CA LEU A 247 9.55 -15.58 15.35
C LEU A 247 10.95 -16.01 15.80
N GLU A 248 11.52 -17.06 15.19
CA GLU A 248 12.88 -17.52 15.50
C GLU A 248 13.91 -16.44 15.24
N SER A 249 13.79 -15.74 14.10
CA SER A 249 14.72 -14.66 13.75
C SER A 249 14.58 -13.45 14.66
N LYS A 250 13.36 -13.11 15.09
CA LYS A 250 13.10 -12.06 16.08
C LYS A 250 13.65 -12.43 17.45
N ASN A 251 13.57 -13.69 17.84
CA ASN A 251 14.17 -14.18 19.09
C ASN A 251 15.70 -14.12 19.05
N LEU A 252 16.32 -14.35 17.88
CA LEU A 252 17.77 -14.36 17.71
C LEU A 252 18.36 -12.94 17.55
N TYR A 253 17.76 -12.12 16.70
CA TYR A 253 18.30 -10.83 16.28
C TYR A 253 17.57 -9.61 16.88
N GLY A 254 16.44 -9.82 17.56
CA GLY A 254 15.69 -8.79 18.24
C GLY A 254 15.21 -7.66 17.33
N GLU A 255 15.44 -6.42 17.77
CA GLU A 255 15.08 -5.20 17.03
C GLU A 255 15.92 -4.98 15.76
N SER A 256 17.02 -5.71 15.58
CA SER A 256 17.93 -5.53 14.44
C SER A 256 17.40 -6.18 13.14
N ILE A 257 16.29 -6.92 13.19
CA ILE A 257 15.69 -7.50 11.99
C ILE A 257 14.24 -7.09 11.84
N HIS A 258 13.89 -6.66 10.63
CA HIS A 258 12.56 -6.19 10.28
C HIS A 258 11.95 -7.07 9.20
N PHE A 259 10.67 -7.41 9.33
CA PHE A 259 10.00 -8.33 8.41
C PHE A 259 8.84 -7.67 7.68
N VAL A 260 8.81 -7.85 6.36
CA VAL A 260 7.64 -7.58 5.51
C VAL A 260 7.24 -8.90 4.84
N VAL A 261 5.97 -9.27 4.90
CA VAL A 261 5.46 -10.46 4.21
C VAL A 261 4.79 -10.02 2.91
N LYS A 262 5.26 -10.53 1.76
CA LYS A 262 4.59 -10.34 0.48
C LYS A 262 3.70 -11.56 0.20
N GLU A 263 2.39 -11.32 0.22
CA GLU A 263 1.41 -12.30 -0.21
C GLU A 263 1.44 -12.43 -1.74
N LEU A 264 1.52 -13.67 -2.24
CA LEU A 264 1.58 -13.96 -3.69
C LEU A 264 0.26 -14.49 -4.24
N THR A 265 -0.55 -15.10 -3.38
CA THR A 265 -1.92 -15.57 -3.67
C THR A 265 -2.82 -15.17 -2.51
N PRO A 266 -4.10 -14.87 -2.71
CA PRO A 266 -5.02 -14.50 -1.63
C PRO A 266 -5.18 -15.67 -0.63
N CYS A 267 -4.40 -15.66 0.44
CA CYS A 267 -4.34 -16.74 1.42
C CYS A 267 -4.26 -16.29 2.87
N ILE A 268 -3.80 -15.06 3.15
CA ILE A 268 -3.69 -14.52 4.50
C ILE A 268 -5.07 -13.99 4.93
N ARG A 269 -5.72 -14.69 5.87
CA ARG A 269 -6.97 -14.25 6.51
C ARG A 269 -6.67 -13.44 7.77
N TYR A 270 -7.72 -12.91 8.41
CA TYR A 270 -7.59 -12.13 9.63
C TYR A 270 -6.73 -12.79 10.72
N ASN A 271 -6.97 -14.05 11.07
CA ASN A 271 -6.19 -14.73 12.12
C ASN A 271 -4.74 -14.96 11.69
N ASP A 272 -4.48 -15.27 10.42
CA ASP A 272 -3.12 -15.40 9.88
C ASP A 272 -2.38 -14.06 9.94
N PHE A 273 -3.06 -12.97 9.58
CA PHE A 273 -2.52 -11.62 9.68
C PHE A 273 -2.07 -11.34 11.11
N HIS A 274 -2.95 -11.59 12.10
CA HIS A 274 -2.61 -11.38 13.50
C HIS A 274 -1.53 -12.31 14.01
N MET A 275 -1.48 -13.56 13.54
CA MET A 275 -0.40 -14.49 13.85
C MET A 275 0.95 -13.95 13.35
N LEU A 276 1.01 -13.50 12.09
CA LEU A 276 2.23 -12.96 11.48
C LEU A 276 2.70 -11.66 12.14
N ILE A 277 1.77 -10.75 12.45
CA ILE A 277 2.09 -9.53 13.20
C ILE A 277 2.58 -9.87 14.62
N THR A 278 1.91 -10.79 15.32
CA THR A 278 2.32 -11.23 16.68
C THR A 278 3.68 -11.94 16.67
N ALA A 279 3.99 -12.68 15.61
CA ALA A 279 5.31 -13.29 15.39
C ALA A 279 6.41 -12.23 15.23
N GLY A 280 6.08 -11.03 14.75
CA GLY A 280 6.99 -9.90 14.60
C GLY A 280 7.10 -9.33 13.18
N ALA A 281 6.13 -9.61 12.30
CA ALA A 281 6.02 -8.93 11.01
C ALA A 281 5.65 -7.45 11.23
N GLN A 282 6.34 -6.53 10.55
CA GLN A 282 6.02 -5.10 10.57
C GLN A 282 5.04 -4.68 9.48
N GLY A 283 4.87 -5.50 8.45
CA GLY A 283 3.96 -5.21 7.36
C GLY A 283 3.62 -6.44 6.54
N ILE A 284 2.42 -6.43 5.97
CA ILE A 284 1.94 -7.44 5.03
C ILE A 284 1.48 -6.71 3.77
N VAL A 285 1.97 -7.15 2.62
CA VAL A 285 1.60 -6.63 1.30
C VAL A 285 0.69 -7.64 0.64
N GLU A 286 -0.59 -7.28 0.48
CA GLU A 286 -1.61 -8.14 -0.16
C GLU A 286 -1.23 -8.54 -1.59
N HIS A 287 -1.78 -9.66 -2.06
CA HIS A 287 -1.49 -10.23 -3.37
C HIS A 287 -1.80 -9.27 -4.53
N ASN A 288 -2.85 -8.45 -4.40
CA ASN A 288 -3.32 -7.52 -5.44
C ASN A 288 -2.47 -6.24 -5.55
N LYS A 289 -1.55 -5.99 -4.61
CA LYS A 289 -0.72 -4.78 -4.57
C LYS A 289 0.53 -4.95 -5.42
N ASN A 290 0.85 -3.90 -6.17
CA ASN A 290 2.04 -3.83 -7.03
C ASN A 290 3.33 -3.61 -6.23
N GLU A 291 4.46 -3.64 -6.93
CA GLU A 291 5.79 -3.50 -6.32
C GLU A 291 6.06 -2.10 -5.73
N ALA A 292 5.35 -1.06 -6.18
CA ALA A 292 5.42 0.25 -5.56
C ALA A 292 4.90 0.23 -4.11
N ALA A 293 3.80 -0.49 -3.86
CA ALA A 293 3.29 -0.70 -2.51
C ALA A 293 4.24 -1.56 -1.66
N LEU A 294 4.91 -2.56 -2.26
CA LEU A 294 5.95 -3.32 -1.59
C LEU A 294 7.13 -2.42 -1.17
N TYR A 295 7.60 -1.56 -2.09
CA TYR A 295 8.65 -0.59 -1.79
C TYR A 295 8.26 0.34 -0.63
N ASP A 296 7.04 0.88 -0.66
CA ASP A 296 6.57 1.76 0.41
C ASP A 296 6.51 1.01 1.77
N GLN A 297 6.10 -0.26 1.80
CA GLN A 297 6.13 -1.07 3.02
C GLN A 297 7.55 -1.39 3.50
N VAL A 298 8.47 -1.72 2.61
CA VAL A 298 9.90 -1.91 2.93
C VAL A 298 10.47 -0.63 3.55
N ARG A 299 10.12 0.54 2.99
CA ARG A 299 10.54 1.84 3.53
C ARG A 299 9.94 2.07 4.91
N LEU A 300 8.66 1.81 5.12
CA LEU A 300 8.04 1.94 6.44
C LEU A 300 8.70 1.01 7.47
N ALA A 301 8.93 -0.26 7.13
CA ALA A 301 9.62 -1.21 7.98
C ALA A 301 11.06 -0.74 8.30
N SER A 302 11.75 -0.10 7.36
CA SER A 302 13.10 0.46 7.62
C SER A 302 13.13 1.64 8.60
N LEU A 303 11.97 2.27 8.85
CA LEU A 303 11.84 3.46 9.70
C LEU A 303 11.23 3.17 11.07
N THR A 304 10.57 2.03 11.24
CA THR A 304 9.94 1.62 12.49
C THR A 304 10.83 0.64 13.24
N LYS A 305 10.69 0.61 14.56
CA LYS A 305 11.27 -0.42 15.42
C LYS A 305 10.13 -1.27 15.96
N MET A 306 10.36 -2.56 16.10
CA MET A 306 9.43 -3.49 16.73
C MET A 306 10.21 -4.36 17.70
N GLU A 307 9.85 -4.26 18.98
CA GLU A 307 10.43 -5.05 20.06
C GLU A 307 10.27 -6.55 19.78
N ALA A 308 11.23 -7.34 20.27
CA ALA A 308 11.15 -8.79 20.16
C ALA A 308 10.00 -9.32 21.01
N SER A 309 9.16 -10.15 20.40
CA SER A 309 8.17 -10.94 21.12
C SER A 309 8.81 -12.27 21.48
N PHE A 310 9.20 -12.47 22.74
CA PHE A 310 9.79 -13.73 23.24
C PHE A 310 8.74 -14.85 23.38
N LEU A 311 7.76 -14.91 22.48
CA LEU A 311 6.78 -15.97 22.41
C LEU A 311 7.43 -17.25 21.88
N SER A 312 6.99 -18.40 22.39
CA SER A 312 7.28 -19.69 21.76
C SER A 312 6.34 -19.92 20.58
N MET A 313 6.77 -20.73 19.61
CA MET A 313 5.92 -21.09 18.47
C MET A 313 4.64 -21.77 18.93
N GLN A 314 4.72 -22.62 19.97
CA GLN A 314 3.56 -23.28 20.56
C GLN A 314 2.51 -22.28 21.06
N ASN A 315 2.94 -21.25 21.81
CA ASN A 315 2.02 -20.23 22.34
C ASN A 315 1.40 -19.38 21.22
N LEU A 316 2.11 -19.21 20.11
CA LEU A 316 1.60 -18.50 18.93
C LEU A 316 0.53 -19.31 18.22
N LEU A 317 0.80 -20.61 17.97
CA LEU A 317 -0.15 -21.51 17.31
C LEU A 317 -1.42 -21.69 18.15
N GLU A 318 -1.30 -21.87 19.46
CA GLU A 318 -2.45 -21.98 20.38
C GLU A 318 -3.39 -20.76 20.33
N GLN A 319 -2.88 -19.58 19.98
CA GLN A 319 -3.69 -18.36 19.93
C GLN A 319 -4.38 -18.13 18.58
N PHE A 320 -3.81 -18.60 17.47
CA PHE A 320 -4.21 -18.18 16.13
C PHE A 320 -4.44 -19.32 15.12
N GLU A 321 -3.87 -20.51 15.34
CA GLU A 321 -4.05 -21.64 14.44
C GLU A 321 -5.48 -22.19 14.54
N SER A 322 -6.01 -22.64 13.41
CA SER A 322 -7.31 -23.32 13.37
C SER A 322 -7.29 -24.56 14.28
N PRO A 323 -8.31 -24.76 15.14
CA PRO A 323 -8.42 -26.00 15.92
C PRO A 323 -8.76 -27.22 15.05
N VAL A 324 -9.16 -27.00 13.79
CA VAL A 324 -9.48 -28.04 12.81
C VAL A 324 -8.31 -28.22 11.85
N SER A 325 -7.85 -29.45 11.70
CA SER A 325 -6.70 -29.82 10.86
C SER A 325 -7.11 -30.32 9.47
N GLU A 326 -8.36 -30.75 9.36
CA GLU A 326 -9.04 -31.31 8.19
C GLU A 326 -9.40 -30.21 7.18
N SER A 327 -9.65 -30.62 5.94
CA SER A 327 -10.13 -29.72 4.90
C SER A 327 -10.98 -30.45 3.87
N GLY A 328 -11.97 -29.77 3.30
CA GLY A 328 -12.79 -30.30 2.20
C GLY A 328 -14.05 -31.02 2.66
N PHE A 329 -14.62 -31.84 1.76
CA PHE A 329 -15.86 -32.56 2.03
C PHE A 329 -15.62 -33.81 2.87
N ILE A 330 -16.38 -33.93 3.95
CA ILE A 330 -16.39 -35.06 4.88
C ILE A 330 -17.84 -35.49 5.16
N ASN A 331 -18.03 -36.67 5.77
CA ASN A 331 -19.35 -37.16 6.15
C ASN A 331 -19.97 -36.30 7.26
N TYR A 332 -21.30 -36.34 7.39
CA TYR A 332 -22.01 -35.47 8.31
C TYR A 332 -21.66 -35.77 9.79
N SER A 333 -21.45 -37.03 10.15
CA SER A 333 -21.06 -37.42 11.51
C SER A 333 -19.73 -36.79 11.94
N ASP A 334 -18.71 -36.87 11.08
CA ASP A 334 -17.39 -36.31 11.33
C ASP A 334 -17.47 -34.79 11.30
N PHE A 335 -18.19 -34.21 10.33
CA PHE A 335 -18.43 -32.77 10.26
C PHE A 335 -19.02 -32.23 11.55
N LYS A 336 -20.06 -32.89 12.07
CA LYS A 336 -20.73 -32.50 13.31
C LYS A 336 -19.77 -32.61 14.49
N SER A 337 -19.06 -33.72 14.64
CA SER A 337 -18.11 -33.91 15.75
C SER A 337 -17.02 -32.83 15.72
N ILE A 338 -16.32 -32.69 14.60
CA ILE A 338 -15.21 -31.76 14.42
C ILE A 338 -15.67 -30.31 14.64
N THR A 339 -16.85 -29.94 14.14
CA THR A 339 -17.40 -28.59 14.34
C THR A 339 -17.69 -28.30 15.81
N LEU A 340 -18.27 -29.26 16.54
CA LEU A 340 -18.58 -29.09 17.96
C LEU A 340 -17.30 -29.01 18.81
N ASP A 341 -16.31 -29.86 18.53
CA ASP A 341 -15.01 -29.87 19.20
C ASP A 341 -14.27 -28.54 18.95
N ALA A 342 -14.30 -28.03 17.71
CA ALA A 342 -13.72 -26.74 17.35
C ALA A 342 -14.37 -25.58 18.11
N ILE A 343 -15.70 -25.56 18.21
CA ILE A 343 -16.43 -24.53 18.98
C ILE A 343 -16.02 -24.56 20.45
N GLU A 344 -15.85 -25.75 21.02
CA GLU A 344 -15.41 -25.92 22.41
C GLU A 344 -13.98 -25.39 22.62
N LEU A 345 -13.06 -25.76 21.74
CA LEU A 345 -11.67 -25.29 21.79
C LEU A 345 -11.57 -23.76 21.63
N CYS A 346 -12.42 -23.17 20.78
CA CYS A 346 -12.41 -21.74 20.54
C CYS A 346 -12.99 -20.89 21.70
N LYS A 347 -13.71 -21.48 22.68
CA LYS A 347 -14.40 -20.73 23.76
C LYS A 347 -13.51 -19.73 24.51
N ASN A 348 -12.23 -20.04 24.67
CA ASN A 348 -11.26 -19.20 25.40
C ASN A 348 -10.25 -18.51 24.47
N THR A 349 -10.51 -18.52 23.17
CA THR A 349 -9.62 -17.93 22.15
C THR A 349 -10.27 -16.70 21.53
N GLN A 350 -9.52 -15.94 20.73
CA GLN A 350 -10.05 -14.85 19.89
C GLN A 350 -10.46 -15.33 18.50
N ILE A 351 -10.49 -16.65 18.26
CA ILE A 351 -10.76 -17.23 16.95
C ILE A 351 -12.26 -17.21 16.70
N GLU A 352 -12.67 -16.44 15.70
CA GLU A 352 -14.03 -16.46 15.15
C GLU A 352 -14.21 -17.60 14.14
N TYR A 353 -15.43 -18.14 14.08
CA TYR A 353 -15.82 -19.21 13.18
C TYR A 353 -17.22 -18.96 12.60
N ALA A 354 -17.52 -19.62 11.49
CA ALA A 354 -18.81 -19.51 10.82
C ALA A 354 -19.29 -20.87 10.28
N LEU A 355 -20.55 -21.20 10.54
CA LEU A 355 -21.28 -22.24 9.83
C LEU A 355 -22.15 -21.57 8.76
N VAL A 356 -21.95 -21.96 7.51
CA VAL A 356 -22.73 -21.51 6.36
C VAL A 356 -23.51 -22.67 5.80
N GLU A 357 -24.81 -22.48 5.65
CA GLU A 357 -25.71 -23.45 5.04
C GLU A 357 -26.15 -22.92 3.68
N LEU A 358 -25.88 -23.70 2.63
CA LEU A 358 -26.09 -23.35 1.24
C LEU A 358 -27.16 -24.27 0.64
N ILE A 359 -28.17 -23.65 0.02
CA ILE A 359 -29.27 -24.36 -0.64
C ILE A 359 -29.07 -24.28 -2.16
N PRO A 360 -28.68 -25.37 -2.84
CA PRO A 360 -28.43 -25.36 -4.27
C PRO A 360 -29.71 -25.16 -5.09
N TYR A 361 -29.59 -24.69 -6.33
CA TYR A 361 -30.70 -24.75 -7.29
C TYR A 361 -31.09 -26.20 -7.56
N SER A 362 -32.39 -26.47 -7.71
CA SER A 362 -32.88 -27.82 -8.06
C SER A 362 -32.35 -28.32 -9.40
N SER A 363 -31.91 -27.42 -10.28
CA SER A 363 -31.27 -27.73 -11.56
C SER A 363 -29.79 -28.07 -11.45
N VAL A 364 -29.16 -27.91 -10.28
CA VAL A 364 -27.73 -28.18 -10.06
C VAL A 364 -27.58 -29.37 -9.11
N PRO A 365 -27.20 -30.55 -9.63
CA PRO A 365 -26.93 -31.72 -8.81
C PRO A 365 -25.84 -31.47 -7.75
N LEU A 366 -26.01 -32.01 -6.54
CA LEU A 366 -25.06 -31.79 -5.43
C LEU A 366 -23.63 -32.26 -5.73
N ASN A 367 -23.49 -33.37 -6.46
CA ASN A 367 -22.20 -33.86 -6.93
C ASN A 367 -21.51 -32.85 -7.87
N GLU A 368 -22.28 -32.13 -8.69
CA GLU A 368 -21.76 -31.06 -9.54
C GLU A 368 -21.30 -29.87 -8.70
N VAL A 369 -22.06 -29.48 -7.66
CA VAL A 369 -21.65 -28.41 -6.73
C VAL A 369 -20.32 -28.74 -6.02
N VAL A 370 -20.15 -30.00 -5.59
CA VAL A 370 -18.87 -30.45 -5.00
C VAL A 370 -17.73 -30.36 -6.00
N SER A 371 -17.97 -30.70 -7.26
CA SER A 371 -16.94 -30.63 -8.30
C SER A 371 -16.43 -29.20 -8.55
N TYR A 372 -17.28 -28.18 -8.29
CA TYR A 372 -16.88 -26.77 -8.35
C TYR A 372 -16.17 -26.27 -7.10
N SER A 373 -16.15 -27.04 -6.02
CA SER A 373 -15.47 -26.66 -4.78
C SER A 373 -13.96 -26.87 -4.85
N LYS A 374 -13.22 -25.88 -4.36
CA LYS A 374 -11.75 -25.81 -4.28
C LYS A 374 -11.29 -25.62 -2.84
N MET A 375 -11.99 -26.23 -1.88
CA MET A 375 -11.60 -26.19 -0.47
C MET A 375 -10.24 -26.84 -0.26
N LYS A 376 -9.21 -25.99 -0.08
CA LYS A 376 -7.81 -26.40 0.10
C LYS A 376 -7.21 -25.94 1.42
N ARG A 377 -7.91 -25.08 2.16
CA ARG A 377 -7.41 -24.51 3.41
C ARG A 377 -7.77 -25.45 4.57
N LYS A 378 -6.77 -25.80 5.37
CA LYS A 378 -7.00 -26.49 6.64
C LYS A 378 -7.90 -25.67 7.55
N GLY A 379 -8.89 -26.31 8.13
CA GLY A 379 -9.91 -25.68 8.95
C GLY A 379 -11.21 -25.35 8.24
N ASP A 380 -11.22 -25.39 6.90
CA ASP A 380 -12.45 -25.26 6.12
C ASP A 380 -12.95 -26.67 5.78
N ILE A 381 -14.02 -27.11 6.43
CA ILE A 381 -14.65 -28.41 6.20
C ILE A 381 -16.07 -28.23 5.67
N ALA A 382 -16.55 -29.18 4.89
CA ALA A 382 -17.91 -29.17 4.35
C ALA A 382 -18.55 -30.56 4.42
N CYS A 383 -19.87 -30.62 4.43
CA CYS A 383 -20.61 -31.86 4.25
C CYS A 383 -21.89 -31.62 3.44
N GLN A 384 -22.45 -32.71 2.92
CA GLN A 384 -23.77 -32.71 2.29
C GLN A 384 -24.78 -33.32 3.26
N ILE A 385 -25.93 -32.67 3.42
CA ILE A 385 -27.02 -33.21 4.24
C ILE A 385 -28.37 -32.69 3.73
N ASP A 386 -29.36 -33.57 3.58
CA ASP A 386 -30.74 -33.22 3.21
C ASP A 386 -30.87 -32.27 1.99
N GLY A 387 -30.08 -32.51 0.95
CA GLY A 387 -30.10 -31.67 -0.26
C GLY A 387 -29.36 -30.33 -0.11
N ARG A 388 -28.61 -30.13 0.98
CA ARG A 388 -27.91 -28.88 1.32
C ARG A 388 -26.42 -29.13 1.48
N ILE A 389 -25.65 -28.04 1.38
CA ILE A 389 -24.23 -28.05 1.72
C ILE A 389 -24.03 -27.22 2.98
N LEU A 390 -23.40 -27.83 3.98
CA LEU A 390 -22.92 -27.13 5.16
C LEU A 390 -21.41 -26.92 5.00
N ILE A 391 -20.95 -25.69 5.26
CA ILE A 391 -19.53 -25.35 5.31
C ILE A 391 -19.24 -24.77 6.68
N PHE A 392 -18.27 -25.34 7.39
CA PHE A 392 -17.74 -24.77 8.61
C PHE A 392 -16.36 -24.17 8.32
N PHE A 393 -16.24 -22.87 8.60
CA PHE A 393 -14.99 -22.13 8.57
C PHE A 393 -14.51 -21.95 10.01
N SER A 394 -13.45 -22.66 10.40
CA SER A 394 -12.92 -22.66 11.76
C SER A 394 -12.19 -21.38 12.19
N SER A 395 -11.85 -20.51 11.23
CA SER A 395 -11.01 -19.33 11.42
C SER A 395 -11.40 -18.27 10.39
N LEU A 396 -12.61 -17.72 10.55
CA LEU A 396 -13.22 -16.77 9.61
C LEU A 396 -14.20 -15.84 10.32
N ARG A 397 -14.09 -14.55 10.04
CA ARG A 397 -15.00 -13.56 10.59
C ARG A 397 -16.29 -13.47 9.79
N ARG A 398 -17.36 -13.03 10.46
CA ARG A 398 -18.69 -12.90 9.83
C ARG A 398 -18.68 -12.10 8.53
N TYR A 399 -17.94 -11.00 8.47
CA TYR A 399 -17.90 -10.12 7.30
C TYR A 399 -17.01 -10.64 6.16
N GLU A 400 -16.23 -11.70 6.40
CA GLU A 400 -15.38 -12.34 5.39
C GLU A 400 -16.08 -13.52 4.69
N ILE A 401 -17.26 -13.93 5.16
CA ILE A 401 -18.01 -15.11 4.65
C ILE A 401 -18.21 -15.05 3.14
N GLN A 402 -18.69 -13.92 2.62
CA GLN A 402 -18.95 -13.77 1.18
C GLN A 402 -17.67 -13.92 0.35
N GLN A 403 -16.57 -13.33 0.82
CA GLN A 403 -15.28 -13.45 0.14
C GLN A 403 -14.71 -14.86 0.23
N ALA A 404 -14.92 -15.55 1.36
CA ALA A 404 -14.51 -16.94 1.53
C ALA A 404 -15.29 -17.86 0.58
N LEU A 405 -16.60 -17.67 0.42
CA LEU A 405 -17.42 -18.45 -0.52
C LEU A 405 -16.97 -18.26 -1.97
N LEU A 406 -16.65 -17.03 -2.38
CA LEU A 406 -16.08 -16.75 -3.71
C LEU A 406 -14.75 -17.46 -3.95
N ASN A 407 -13.97 -17.71 -2.89
CA ASN A 407 -12.69 -18.41 -2.99
C ASN A 407 -12.85 -19.94 -2.91
N VAL A 408 -13.92 -20.41 -2.27
CA VAL A 408 -14.25 -21.84 -2.15
C VAL A 408 -14.77 -22.38 -3.48
N PHE A 409 -15.61 -21.64 -4.21
CA PHE A 409 -16.20 -22.13 -5.46
C PHE A 409 -15.50 -21.58 -6.71
N ALA A 410 -15.38 -22.42 -7.73
CA ALA A 410 -14.84 -22.04 -9.03
C ALA A 410 -15.77 -21.12 -9.83
N VAL A 411 -17.05 -21.09 -9.45
CA VAL A 411 -18.14 -20.32 -10.04
C VAL A 411 -18.74 -19.44 -8.93
N ALA A 412 -19.35 -18.30 -9.30
CA ALA A 412 -19.97 -17.42 -8.32
C ALA A 412 -21.03 -18.17 -7.49
N PRO A 413 -21.03 -18.07 -6.14
CA PRO A 413 -22.00 -18.76 -5.29
C PRO A 413 -23.46 -18.48 -5.67
N SER A 414 -23.76 -17.27 -6.18
CA SER A 414 -25.10 -16.89 -6.64
C SER A 414 -25.62 -17.69 -7.83
N GLU A 415 -24.74 -18.35 -8.59
CA GLU A 415 -25.12 -19.21 -9.72
C GLU A 415 -25.39 -20.65 -9.27
N LEU A 416 -24.86 -21.05 -8.10
CA LEU A 416 -24.98 -22.40 -7.57
C LEU A 416 -26.09 -22.51 -6.52
N PHE A 417 -26.35 -21.44 -5.76
CA PHE A 417 -27.21 -21.46 -4.59
C PHE A 417 -28.36 -20.46 -4.69
N ILE A 418 -29.56 -20.89 -4.28
CA ILE A 418 -30.77 -20.06 -4.16
C ILE A 418 -30.71 -19.25 -2.86
N ASP A 419 -30.20 -19.85 -1.78
CA ASP A 419 -30.24 -19.28 -0.45
C ASP A 419 -28.99 -19.65 0.36
N GLU A 420 -28.65 -18.76 1.30
CA GLU A 420 -27.50 -18.85 2.18
C GLU A 420 -27.90 -18.44 3.60
N ILE A 421 -27.67 -19.34 4.57
CA ILE A 421 -27.94 -19.07 5.98
C ILE A 421 -26.63 -19.14 6.77
N GLN A 422 -26.24 -18.02 7.36
CA GLN A 422 -25.01 -17.88 8.14
C GLN A 422 -25.30 -17.97 9.64
N ARG A 423 -24.51 -18.75 10.36
CA ARG A 423 -24.52 -18.85 11.83
C ARG A 423 -23.11 -18.68 12.36
N THR A 424 -22.92 -17.73 13.27
CA THR A 424 -21.59 -17.33 13.77
C THR A 424 -21.50 -17.32 15.29
N THR A 425 -22.47 -17.92 15.99
CA THR A 425 -22.42 -18.06 17.45
C THR A 425 -22.51 -19.53 17.84
N ALA A 426 -21.85 -19.91 18.93
CA ALA A 426 -21.86 -21.29 19.43
C ALA A 426 -23.29 -21.82 19.59
N GLU A 427 -24.18 -21.05 20.21
CA GLU A 427 -25.55 -21.49 20.51
C GLU A 427 -26.34 -21.80 19.22
N THR A 428 -26.24 -20.92 18.23
CA THR A 428 -27.00 -21.07 16.97
C THR A 428 -26.46 -22.22 16.14
N ILE A 429 -25.15 -22.46 16.16
CA ILE A 429 -24.52 -23.58 15.45
C ILE A 429 -24.87 -24.91 16.13
N ILE A 430 -24.72 -24.99 17.46
CA ILE A 430 -25.02 -26.21 18.24
C ILE A 430 -26.50 -26.59 18.08
N ASP A 431 -27.42 -25.62 18.20
CA ASP A 431 -28.85 -25.85 17.98
C ASP A 431 -29.12 -26.37 16.57
N ARG A 432 -28.51 -25.76 15.55
CA ARG A 432 -28.70 -26.20 14.16
C ARG A 432 -28.21 -27.63 13.92
N LEU A 433 -27.01 -27.97 14.37
CA LEU A 433 -26.42 -29.31 14.19
C LEU A 433 -27.15 -30.38 15.02
N SER A 434 -27.83 -29.99 16.09
CA SER A 434 -28.67 -30.89 16.89
C SER A 434 -30.01 -31.20 16.23
N ASN A 435 -30.57 -30.23 15.51
CA ASN A 435 -31.89 -30.31 14.87
C ASN A 435 -31.88 -30.90 13.45
N LEU A 436 -30.70 -31.16 12.86
CA LEU A 436 -30.55 -31.81 11.56
C LEU A 436 -30.61 -33.35 11.72
N GLN A 437 -31.54 -33.99 11.01
CA GLN A 437 -31.66 -35.45 10.97
C GLN A 437 -30.69 -36.00 9.91
N ALA A 438 -29.85 -36.98 10.28
CA ALA A 438 -28.81 -37.48 9.40
C ALA A 438 -29.38 -38.38 8.28
N ILE A 439 -29.50 -37.86 7.05
CA ILE A 439 -29.52 -38.64 5.81
C ILE A 439 -28.28 -38.24 5.01
N ASP A 440 -27.21 -39.01 5.17
CA ASP A 440 -25.92 -38.77 4.50
C ASP A 440 -25.97 -39.29 3.05
N TYR A 441 -25.54 -38.47 2.10
CA TYR A 441 -25.52 -38.79 0.67
C TYR A 441 -24.06 -38.89 0.18
N LEU A 442 -23.31 -39.85 0.73
CA LEU A 442 -21.97 -40.19 0.24
C LEU A 442 -22.04 -41.48 -0.59
N ASP A 443 -22.01 -41.31 -1.92
CA ASP A 443 -21.82 -42.27 -3.01
C ASP A 443 -22.33 -43.72 -2.84
N LYS A 444 -23.35 -44.06 -3.66
CA LYS A 444 -23.34 -45.35 -4.36
C LYS A 444 -22.61 -45.17 -5.70
N SER A 445 -21.31 -45.40 -5.69
CA SER A 445 -20.60 -45.82 -6.89
C SER A 445 -20.84 -47.32 -7.07
N GLU A 446 -21.88 -47.71 -7.81
CA GLU A 446 -21.95 -49.03 -8.45
C GLU A 446 -23.04 -49.05 -9.53
N THR A 447 -22.57 -49.28 -10.76
CA THR A 447 -23.26 -49.88 -11.91
C THR A 447 -24.71 -50.29 -11.70
N ASP A 448 -25.64 -49.55 -12.30
CA ASP A 448 -26.86 -50.14 -12.85
C ASP A 448 -27.23 -49.43 -14.15
N ILE A 449 -27.26 -50.23 -15.21
CA ILE A 449 -27.77 -49.87 -16.53
C ILE A 449 -29.27 -49.73 -16.38
N LEU A 450 -29.78 -48.49 -16.39
CA LEU A 450 -31.20 -48.23 -16.58
C LEU A 450 -31.39 -47.19 -17.67
N GLU A 451 -32.31 -47.52 -18.57
CA GLU A 451 -32.61 -46.93 -19.86
C GLU A 451 -32.85 -45.40 -19.82
N PRO A 452 -32.59 -44.68 -20.94
CA PRO A 452 -32.76 -43.24 -20.98
C PRO A 452 -34.25 -42.88 -20.97
N ASP A 453 -34.74 -42.41 -19.82
CA ASP A 453 -36.07 -41.82 -19.73
C ASP A 453 -36.05 -40.42 -20.37
N THR A 454 -36.82 -40.30 -21.44
CA THR A 454 -37.00 -39.08 -22.24
C THR A 454 -37.82 -38.05 -21.47
N ALA A 455 -37.17 -37.26 -20.61
CA ALA A 455 -37.75 -36.06 -20.04
C ALA A 455 -37.25 -34.82 -20.79
N ILE A 456 -38.07 -34.31 -21.72
CA ILE A 456 -37.84 -33.05 -22.42
C ILE A 456 -38.11 -31.89 -21.43
N PRO A 457 -37.15 -30.98 -21.17
CA PRO A 457 -37.45 -29.77 -20.42
C PRO A 457 -38.25 -28.79 -21.28
N MET A 458 -39.50 -28.51 -20.90
CA MET A 458 -40.30 -27.44 -21.46
C MET A 458 -39.99 -26.10 -20.79
N SER A 459 -39.28 -25.23 -21.49
CA SER A 459 -39.29 -23.77 -21.30
C SER A 459 -38.57 -23.13 -22.49
N ARG A 460 -39.25 -22.83 -23.61
CA ARG A 460 -39.86 -21.54 -23.98
C ARG A 460 -38.98 -20.32 -23.64
N TYR A 461 -37.96 -20.06 -24.46
CA TYR A 461 -37.44 -18.75 -24.92
C TYR A 461 -35.92 -18.80 -25.13
N ALA A 462 -35.47 -19.61 -26.09
CA ALA A 462 -34.25 -19.34 -26.85
C ALA A 462 -34.46 -19.93 -28.25
N LYS A 463 -34.48 -19.08 -29.28
CA LYS A 463 -34.49 -19.55 -30.67
C LYS A 463 -33.07 -19.96 -31.07
N PRO A 464 -32.87 -21.13 -31.69
CA PRO A 464 -31.59 -21.45 -32.31
C PRO A 464 -31.40 -20.59 -33.56
N VAL A 465 -30.20 -20.01 -33.71
CA VAL A 465 -29.72 -19.45 -34.97
C VAL A 465 -29.30 -20.62 -35.83
N ILE A 466 -29.90 -20.76 -37.01
CA ILE A 466 -29.52 -21.78 -37.99
C ILE A 466 -28.63 -21.12 -39.03
N TRP A 467 -27.42 -21.66 -39.16
CA TRP A 467 -26.54 -21.43 -40.29
C TRP A 467 -26.84 -22.47 -41.38
N ASP A 468 -27.04 -21.94 -42.58
CA ASP A 468 -26.95 -22.54 -43.93
C ASP A 468 -27.98 -23.59 -44.40
N ASP A 469 -28.69 -23.18 -45.46
CA ASP A 469 -29.19 -23.90 -46.64
C ASP A 469 -29.89 -25.28 -46.48
N VAL A 470 -31.24 -25.25 -46.55
CA VAL A 470 -32.13 -25.84 -47.59
C VAL A 470 -33.59 -25.78 -47.12
#